data_AF-A0A2T2S7C0-F1
#
_entry.id   AF-A0A2T2S7C0-F1
#
_cell.length_a   1.000
_cell.length_b   1.000
_cell.length_c   1.000
_cell.angle_alpha   90.00
_cell.angle_beta   90.00
_cell.angle_gamma   90.00
#
_symmetry.space_group_name_H-M   'P 1'
#
loop_
_entity.id
_entity.type
_entity.pdbx_description
1 polymer ?
#
loop_
_entity_poly.entity_id
_entity_poly.type
_entity_poly.pdbx_seq_one_letter_code
_entity_poly.pdbx_strand_id
1 'polypeptide(L)'
;TDTAMEVPISRVIEEFQDRYRGDDWDGFITEEPPLVNESTLDTLNEDHILGIVTGRPEEEAQWTLNHQNWTDYFPLLVGKEKQGDRSKPDPFPLEHSLTMLAAAGCPMEPDEAVYVGDSVDDMAAAEEAGMWRIGVVPPYVDSDDHEPLLKEHGAQIVLDDPNDLPSALSSLGSQAPVQAVS
;
A
#
# COMPACT_ATOMS: atom_id res chain seq x y z
N THR A 1 27.16 -32.62 -11.41
CA THR A 1 27.75 -31.72 -10.40
C THR A 1 26.92 -30.47 -10.43
N ASP A 2 26.00 -30.36 -9.47
CA ASP A 2 25.13 -29.20 -9.33
C ASP A 2 26.04 -28.00 -9.05
N THR A 3 26.21 -27.12 -10.03
CA THR A 3 27.02 -25.92 -9.87
C THR A 3 26.06 -24.85 -9.42
N ALA A 4 25.82 -24.77 -8.11
CA ALA A 4 25.10 -23.65 -7.54
C ALA A 4 25.91 -22.39 -7.85
N MET A 5 25.46 -21.62 -8.84
CA MET A 5 25.98 -20.29 -9.10
C MET A 5 25.48 -19.37 -7.98
N GLU A 6 26.39 -18.91 -7.13
CA GLU A 6 26.10 -17.81 -6.21
C GLU A 6 25.99 -16.52 -7.03
N VAL A 7 24.74 -16.14 -7.34
CA VAL A 7 24.43 -14.87 -8.01
C VAL A 7 24.13 -13.83 -6.93
N PRO A 8 24.80 -12.66 -6.92
CA PRO A 8 24.47 -11.58 -6.00
C PRO A 8 23.01 -11.13 -6.17
N ILE A 9 22.31 -10.85 -5.07
CA ILE A 9 20.92 -10.38 -5.12
C ILE A 9 20.77 -9.11 -5.96
N SER A 10 21.79 -8.24 -5.96
CA SER A 10 21.81 -7.03 -6.81
C SER A 10 21.70 -7.36 -8.28
N ARG A 11 22.32 -8.45 -8.74
CA ARG A 11 22.23 -8.89 -10.15
C ARG A 11 20.84 -9.40 -10.48
N VAL A 12 20.18 -10.08 -9.55
CA VAL A 12 18.79 -10.53 -9.72
C VAL A 12 17.84 -9.33 -9.80
N ILE A 13 18.05 -8.32 -8.95
CA ILE A 13 17.26 -7.08 -8.96
C ILE A 13 17.48 -6.31 -10.26
N GLU A 14 18.73 -6.17 -10.72
CA GLU A 14 19.04 -5.54 -12.02
C GLU A 14 18.33 -6.26 -13.18
N GLU A 15 18.46 -7.58 -13.28
CA GLU A 15 17.82 -8.36 -14.35
C GLU A 15 16.30 -8.34 -14.28
N PHE A 16 15.73 -8.32 -13.07
CA PHE A 16 14.30 -8.12 -12.87
C PHE A 16 13.90 -6.75 -13.41
N GLN A 17 14.60 -5.70 -13.00
CA GLN A 17 14.28 -4.32 -13.37
C GLN A 17 14.40 -4.06 -14.87
N ASP A 18 15.43 -4.59 -15.52
CA ASP A 18 15.62 -4.47 -16.96
C ASP A 18 14.44 -5.07 -17.73
N ARG A 19 13.90 -6.21 -17.29
CA ARG A 19 12.77 -6.88 -17.96
C ARG A 19 11.42 -6.30 -17.56
N TYR A 20 11.31 -5.87 -16.31
CA TYR A 20 10.07 -5.35 -15.75
C TYR A 20 9.76 -3.98 -16.32
N ARG A 21 10.74 -3.06 -16.32
CA ARG A 21 10.60 -1.74 -16.94
C ARG A 21 10.71 -1.79 -18.46
N GLY A 22 11.61 -2.60 -19.00
CA GLY A 22 12.01 -2.51 -20.40
C GLY A 22 12.92 -1.30 -20.67
N ASP A 23 13.21 -1.06 -21.94
CA ASP A 23 14.10 0.02 -22.39
C ASP A 23 13.37 1.38 -22.40
N ASP A 24 12.07 1.38 -22.68
CA ASP A 24 11.22 2.58 -22.78
C ASP A 24 9.80 2.31 -22.24
N TRP A 25 9.72 1.76 -21.03
CA TRP A 25 8.45 1.36 -20.39
C TRP A 25 7.64 0.36 -21.21
N ASP A 26 8.31 -0.50 -21.96
CA ASP A 26 7.76 -1.54 -22.82
C ASP A 26 7.90 -2.95 -22.24
N GLY A 27 8.28 -3.05 -20.96
CA GLY A 27 8.39 -4.29 -20.20
C GLY A 27 7.07 -4.77 -19.57
N PHE A 28 7.21 -5.74 -18.64
CA PHE A 28 6.09 -6.36 -17.94
C PHE A 28 5.24 -5.41 -17.09
N ILE A 29 5.75 -4.21 -16.74
CA ILE A 29 4.98 -3.18 -16.04
C ILE A 29 3.70 -2.78 -16.81
N THR A 30 3.69 -2.93 -18.14
CA THR A 30 2.53 -2.67 -19.01
C THR A 30 1.45 -3.75 -18.95
N GLU A 31 1.77 -4.92 -18.40
CA GLU A 31 0.86 -6.07 -18.34
C GLU A 31 0.19 -6.22 -16.97
N GLU A 32 0.49 -5.34 -16.01
CA GLU A 32 -0.10 -5.40 -14.67
C GLU A 32 -1.59 -5.02 -14.69
N PRO A 33 -2.51 -5.96 -14.37
CA PRO A 33 -3.92 -5.64 -14.30
C PRO A 33 -4.22 -4.84 -13.01
N PRO A 34 -5.12 -3.86 -13.07
CA PRO A 34 -5.59 -3.19 -11.87
C PRO A 34 -6.38 -4.18 -10.99
N LEU A 35 -6.12 -4.14 -9.67
CA LEU A 35 -6.88 -4.93 -8.69
C LEU A 35 -8.13 -4.18 -8.19
N VAL A 36 -8.16 -2.85 -8.34
CA VAL A 36 -9.25 -1.97 -7.91
C VAL A 36 -9.88 -1.31 -9.13
N ASN A 37 -11.20 -1.17 -9.12
CA ASN A 37 -11.97 -0.51 -10.17
C ASN A 37 -12.00 1.00 -9.96
N GLU A 38 -12.07 1.77 -11.05
CA GLU A 38 -12.20 3.24 -10.99
C GLU A 38 -13.43 3.69 -10.16
N SER A 39 -14.57 2.99 -10.26
CA SER A 39 -15.76 3.32 -9.46
C SER A 39 -15.51 3.22 -7.95
N THR A 40 -14.63 2.31 -7.53
CA THR A 40 -14.23 2.19 -6.12
C THR A 40 -13.38 3.38 -5.72
N LEU A 41 -12.42 3.78 -6.56
CA LEU A 41 -11.59 4.96 -6.33
C LEU A 41 -12.44 6.24 -6.29
N ASP A 42 -13.42 6.38 -7.18
CA ASP A 42 -14.38 7.49 -7.17
C ASP A 42 -15.08 7.58 -5.82
N THR A 43 -15.68 6.47 -5.35
CA THR A 43 -16.38 6.43 -4.05
C THR A 43 -15.45 6.74 -2.87
N LEU A 44 -14.22 6.21 -2.88
CA LEU A 44 -13.27 6.50 -1.80
C LEU A 44 -12.88 7.98 -1.79
N ASN A 45 -12.69 8.58 -2.96
CA ASN A 45 -12.28 9.97 -3.13
C ASN A 45 -13.39 11.01 -2.83
N GLU A 46 -14.63 10.57 -2.62
CA GLU A 46 -15.73 11.46 -2.19
C GLU A 46 -15.48 12.05 -0.79
N ASP A 47 -14.97 11.21 0.14
CA ASP A 47 -14.84 11.55 1.56
C ASP A 47 -13.42 11.34 2.13
N HIS A 48 -12.46 10.85 1.33
CA HIS A 48 -11.10 10.54 1.79
C HIS A 48 -10.03 11.13 0.87
N ILE A 49 -8.87 11.44 1.46
CA ILE A 49 -7.65 11.72 0.70
C ILE A 49 -6.94 10.38 0.47
N LEU A 50 -6.73 10.01 -0.80
CA LEU A 50 -6.01 8.77 -1.11
C LEU A 50 -4.51 9.01 -1.26
N GLY A 51 -3.72 8.01 -0.89
CA GLY A 51 -2.27 8.06 -1.00
C GLY A 51 -1.68 6.68 -1.22
N ILE A 52 -0.51 6.65 -1.84
CA ILE A 52 0.27 5.43 -2.09
C ILE A 52 1.57 5.50 -1.30
N VAL A 53 1.84 4.46 -0.50
CA VAL A 53 3.14 4.23 0.14
C VAL A 53 3.65 2.87 -0.30
N THR A 54 4.73 2.86 -1.10
CA THR A 54 5.15 1.65 -1.82
C THR A 54 6.65 1.43 -1.78
N GLY A 55 7.07 0.16 -1.71
CA GLY A 55 8.48 -0.22 -1.85
C GLY A 55 8.99 -0.18 -3.30
N ARG A 56 8.12 0.14 -4.26
CA ARG A 56 8.48 0.36 -5.67
C ARG A 56 9.24 1.68 -5.82
N PRO A 57 10.22 1.76 -6.75
CA PRO A 57 10.78 3.03 -7.19
C PRO A 57 9.67 4.03 -7.55
N GLU A 58 9.84 5.28 -7.15
CA GLU A 58 8.84 6.34 -7.36
C GLU A 58 8.51 6.53 -8.84
N GLU A 59 9.51 6.39 -9.72
CA GLU A 59 9.33 6.50 -11.16
C GLU A 59 8.38 5.43 -11.70
N GLU A 60 8.48 4.18 -11.22
CA GLU A 60 7.58 3.09 -11.60
C GLU A 60 6.17 3.34 -11.10
N ALA A 61 6.02 3.74 -9.82
CA ALA A 61 4.72 4.03 -9.25
C ALA A 61 4.03 5.18 -9.99
N GLN A 62 4.77 6.25 -10.31
CA GLN A 62 4.25 7.38 -11.08
C GLN A 62 3.89 6.98 -12.51
N TRP A 63 4.68 6.12 -13.13
CA TRP A 63 4.37 5.58 -14.45
C TRP A 63 3.05 4.79 -14.43
N THR A 64 2.87 3.88 -13.48
CA THR A 64 1.64 3.08 -13.36
C THR A 64 0.42 3.97 -13.14
N LEU A 65 0.52 4.98 -12.28
CA LEU A 65 -0.56 5.95 -12.07
C LEU A 65 -0.91 6.72 -13.36
N ASN A 66 0.10 7.14 -14.13
CA ASN A 66 -0.12 7.82 -15.41
C ASN A 66 -0.74 6.88 -16.45
N HIS A 67 -0.26 5.63 -16.53
CA HIS A 67 -0.75 4.63 -17.48
C HIS A 67 -2.23 4.32 -17.27
N GLN A 68 -2.66 4.24 -16.01
CA GLN A 68 -4.07 4.01 -15.64
C GLN A 68 -4.92 5.29 -15.60
N ASN A 69 -4.34 6.48 -15.83
CA ASN A 69 -4.98 7.80 -15.64
C ASN A 69 -5.47 8.03 -14.19
N TRP A 70 -4.72 7.54 -13.20
CA TRP A 70 -5.09 7.59 -11.77
C TRP A 70 -4.35 8.67 -10.97
N THR A 71 -3.50 9.47 -11.60
CA THR A 71 -2.71 10.51 -10.92
C THR A 71 -3.58 11.46 -10.09
N ASP A 72 -4.78 11.80 -10.55
CA ASP A 72 -5.69 12.72 -9.85
C ASP A 72 -6.37 12.08 -8.63
N TYR A 73 -6.43 10.74 -8.54
CA TYR A 73 -6.97 10.05 -7.36
C TYR A 73 -5.97 10.06 -6.20
N PHE A 74 -4.66 10.05 -6.48
CA PHE A 74 -3.62 9.87 -5.47
C PHE A 74 -2.71 11.10 -5.37
N PRO A 75 -3.14 12.17 -4.68
CA PRO A 75 -2.33 13.38 -4.48
C PRO A 75 -1.06 13.15 -3.64
N LEU A 76 -0.96 12.00 -2.96
CA LEU A 76 0.18 11.61 -2.13
C LEU A 76 0.84 10.34 -2.68
N LEU A 77 2.14 10.42 -2.98
CA LEU A 77 2.96 9.29 -3.37
C LEU A 77 4.28 9.28 -2.58
N VAL A 78 4.49 8.21 -1.83
CA VAL A 78 5.73 7.89 -1.11
C VAL A 78 6.35 6.63 -1.72
N GLY A 79 7.16 6.82 -2.76
CA GLY A 79 7.96 5.74 -3.36
C GLY A 79 9.17 5.35 -2.51
N LYS A 80 9.90 4.32 -2.95
CA LYS A 80 11.06 3.75 -2.25
C LYS A 80 12.11 4.80 -1.86
N GLU A 81 12.42 5.74 -2.75
CA GLU A 81 13.47 6.73 -2.56
C GLU A 81 13.18 7.68 -1.38
N LYS A 82 11.90 7.94 -1.10
CA LYS A 82 11.47 8.77 0.04
C LYS A 82 11.54 8.04 1.39
N GLN A 83 11.73 6.71 1.38
CA GLN A 83 11.78 5.87 2.59
C GLN A 83 13.21 5.66 3.11
N GLY A 84 14.22 5.85 2.26
CA GLY A 84 15.61 5.55 2.59
C GLY A 84 15.80 4.09 3.00
N ASP A 85 16.56 3.85 4.08
CA ASP A 85 16.78 2.50 4.64
C ASP A 85 15.68 2.07 5.64
N ARG A 86 14.61 2.86 5.76
CA ARG A 86 13.52 2.68 6.72
C ARG A 86 12.22 2.31 6.03
N SER A 87 12.25 1.24 5.22
CA SER A 87 11.04 0.68 4.63
C SER A 87 10.22 -0.06 5.68
N LYS A 88 8.94 -0.30 5.37
CA LYS A 88 8.08 -1.22 6.11
C LYS A 88 8.86 -2.54 6.40
N PRO A 89 8.84 -3.07 7.63
CA PRO A 89 7.90 -2.79 8.72
C PRO A 89 8.18 -1.54 9.58
N ASP A 90 9.22 -0.74 9.30
CA ASP A 90 9.41 0.56 9.99
C ASP A 90 8.21 1.49 9.70
N PRO A 91 7.63 2.19 10.70
CA PRO A 91 6.49 3.08 10.52
C PRO A 91 6.83 4.37 9.75
N PHE A 92 8.12 4.65 9.55
CA PHE A 92 8.59 5.88 8.91
C PHE A 92 7.90 6.25 7.60
N PRO A 93 7.69 5.35 6.62
CA PRO A 93 7.03 5.71 5.37
C PRO A 93 5.61 6.23 5.58
N LEU A 94 4.90 5.69 6.57
CA LEU A 94 3.53 6.05 6.91
C LEU A 94 3.49 7.37 7.69
N GLU A 95 4.36 7.54 8.68
CA GLU A 95 4.55 8.83 9.40
C GLU A 95 4.99 9.95 8.46
N HIS A 96 5.86 9.63 7.50
CA HIS A 96 6.32 10.58 6.48
C HIS A 96 5.17 11.02 5.58
N SER A 97 4.26 10.10 5.23
CA SER A 97 3.05 10.41 4.47
C SER A 97 2.16 11.44 5.19
N LEU A 98 1.93 11.28 6.50
CA LEU A 98 1.20 12.26 7.32
C LEU A 98 1.93 13.61 7.40
N THR A 99 3.27 13.58 7.51
CA THR A 99 4.10 14.80 7.50
C THR A 99 3.95 15.56 6.18
N MET A 100 3.91 14.85 5.05
CA MET A 100 3.71 15.44 3.72
C MET A 100 2.30 16.06 3.59
N LEU A 101 1.26 15.38 4.07
CA LEU A 101 -0.10 15.92 4.09
C LEU A 101 -0.21 17.17 4.96
N ALA A 102 0.39 17.16 6.15
CA ALA A 102 0.46 18.34 7.02
C ALA A 102 1.17 19.52 6.33
N ALA A 103 2.28 19.27 5.63
CA ALA A 103 2.99 20.29 4.87
C ALA A 103 2.18 20.83 3.68
N ALA A 104 1.28 20.03 3.11
CA ALA A 104 0.35 20.43 2.06
C ALA A 104 -0.89 21.18 2.59
N GLY A 105 -1.01 21.36 3.91
CA GLY A 105 -2.13 22.05 4.54
C GLY A 105 -3.32 21.16 4.93
N CYS A 106 -3.12 19.84 4.90
CA CYS A 106 -4.10 18.82 5.30
C CYS A 106 -3.54 17.97 6.45
N PRO A 107 -3.33 18.54 7.66
CA PRO A 107 -2.85 17.75 8.79
C PRO A 107 -3.90 16.69 9.15
N MET A 108 -3.43 15.48 9.42
CA MET A 108 -4.24 14.36 9.91
C MET A 108 -3.51 13.68 11.05
N GLU A 109 -4.24 13.29 12.09
CA GLU A 109 -3.70 12.45 13.15
C GLU A 109 -3.67 10.98 12.67
N PRO A 110 -2.74 10.14 13.17
CA PRO A 110 -2.63 8.76 12.71
C PRO A 110 -3.91 7.93 12.89
N ASP A 111 -4.68 8.18 13.96
CA ASP A 111 -5.93 7.49 14.25
C ASP A 111 -7.12 7.95 13.38
N GLU A 112 -6.92 8.99 12.56
CA GLU A 112 -7.82 9.42 11.49
C GLU A 112 -7.47 8.80 10.13
N ALA A 113 -6.35 8.07 10.04
CA ALA A 113 -5.88 7.43 8.82
C ALA A 113 -6.09 5.91 8.84
N VAL A 114 -6.41 5.37 7.67
CA VAL A 114 -6.50 3.92 7.43
C VAL A 114 -5.43 3.52 6.44
N TYR A 115 -4.58 2.59 6.84
CA TYR A 115 -3.61 1.98 5.96
C TYR A 115 -4.13 0.63 5.44
N VAL A 116 -4.06 0.46 4.13
CA VAL A 116 -4.51 -0.74 3.42
C VAL A 116 -3.27 -1.43 2.84
N GLY A 117 -3.03 -2.68 3.20
CA GLY A 117 -1.87 -3.42 2.73
C GLY A 117 -2.10 -4.92 2.71
N ASP A 118 -1.23 -5.64 2.02
CA ASP A 118 -1.36 -7.07 1.79
C ASP A 118 -0.31 -7.90 2.54
N SER A 119 0.66 -7.25 3.20
CA SER A 119 1.74 -7.94 3.89
C SER A 119 1.70 -7.80 5.41
N VAL A 120 2.44 -8.66 6.10
CA VAL A 120 2.70 -8.52 7.53
C VAL A 120 3.46 -7.23 7.83
N ASP A 121 4.39 -6.85 6.96
CA ASP A 121 5.19 -5.62 7.13
C ASP A 121 4.30 -4.36 7.05
N ASP A 122 3.26 -4.40 6.22
CA ASP A 122 2.23 -3.35 6.16
C ASP A 122 1.48 -3.22 7.48
N MET A 123 1.03 -4.34 8.04
CA MET A 123 0.26 -4.32 9.29
C MET A 123 1.11 -3.87 10.47
N ALA A 124 2.37 -4.32 10.54
CA ALA A 124 3.32 -3.90 11.56
C ALA A 124 3.64 -2.39 11.48
N ALA A 125 3.94 -1.88 10.27
CA ALA A 125 4.23 -0.46 10.08
C ALA A 125 3.04 0.43 10.46
N ALA A 126 1.82 0.03 10.08
CA ALA A 126 0.61 0.78 10.40
C ALA A 126 0.24 0.70 11.89
N GLU A 127 0.52 -0.43 12.56
CA GLU A 127 0.36 -0.54 14.00
C GLU A 127 1.27 0.41 14.75
N GLU A 128 2.57 0.39 14.41
CA GLU A 128 3.56 1.26 15.05
C GLU A 128 3.30 2.74 14.74
N ALA A 129 2.78 3.06 13.54
CA ALA A 129 2.37 4.41 13.17
C ALA A 129 1.06 4.86 13.85
N GLY A 130 0.31 3.97 14.50
CA GLY A 130 -0.96 4.29 15.16
C GLY A 130 -2.16 4.44 14.21
N MET A 131 -2.10 3.83 13.03
CA MET A 131 -3.16 3.87 12.02
C MET A 131 -4.13 2.68 12.13
N TRP A 132 -5.33 2.86 11.60
CA TRP A 132 -6.21 1.73 11.30
C TRP A 132 -5.60 0.88 10.18
N ARG A 133 -5.89 -0.42 10.20
CA ARG A 133 -5.24 -1.46 9.39
C ARG A 133 -6.30 -2.33 8.73
N ILE A 134 -6.34 -2.27 7.41
CA ILE A 134 -7.12 -3.20 6.60
C ILE A 134 -6.14 -4.08 5.82
N GLY A 135 -6.26 -5.38 6.02
CA GLY A 135 -5.58 -6.39 5.21
C GLY A 135 -6.34 -6.63 3.91
N VAL A 136 -5.63 -6.77 2.79
CA VAL A 136 -6.22 -7.27 1.53
C VAL A 136 -5.44 -8.49 1.09
N VAL A 137 -6.11 -9.62 0.92
CA VAL A 137 -5.50 -10.85 0.41
C VAL A 137 -5.30 -10.71 -1.09
N PRO A 138 -4.06 -10.82 -1.61
CA PRO A 138 -3.85 -10.76 -3.05
C PRO A 138 -4.50 -11.94 -3.77
N PRO A 139 -4.99 -11.77 -5.01
CA PRO A 139 -5.72 -12.83 -5.73
C PRO A 139 -4.87 -14.05 -6.11
N TYR A 140 -3.55 -13.96 -5.94
CA TYR A 140 -2.57 -15.02 -6.21
C TYR A 140 -2.08 -15.73 -4.95
N VAL A 141 -2.66 -15.43 -3.78
CA VAL A 141 -2.35 -16.07 -2.49
C VAL A 141 -3.59 -16.82 -1.98
N ASP A 142 -3.39 -17.92 -1.25
CA ASP A 142 -4.47 -18.65 -0.60
C ASP A 142 -4.99 -17.87 0.62
N SER A 143 -6.28 -17.54 0.61
CA SER A 143 -6.91 -16.75 1.68
C SER A 143 -6.95 -17.51 3.01
N ASP A 144 -7.15 -18.84 2.98
CA ASP A 144 -7.21 -19.66 4.19
C ASP A 144 -5.89 -19.62 4.99
N ASP A 145 -4.76 -19.40 4.30
CA ASP A 145 -3.44 -19.29 4.90
C ASP A 145 -3.07 -17.83 5.24
N HIS A 146 -3.48 -16.86 4.41
CA HIS A 146 -3.01 -15.47 4.49
C HIS A 146 -3.87 -14.56 5.36
N GLU A 147 -5.20 -14.76 5.36
CA GLU A 147 -6.10 -13.98 6.23
C GLU A 147 -5.74 -14.12 7.72
N PRO A 148 -5.48 -15.33 8.27
CA PRO A 148 -5.07 -15.48 9.66
C PRO A 148 -3.77 -14.73 9.98
N LEU A 149 -2.82 -14.72 9.03
CA LEU A 149 -1.54 -14.05 9.18
C LEU A 149 -1.70 -12.54 9.32
N LEU A 150 -2.52 -11.91 8.46
CA LEU A 150 -2.80 -10.48 8.54
C LEU A 150 -3.53 -10.11 9.84
N LYS A 151 -4.49 -10.94 10.28
CA LYS A 151 -5.19 -10.74 11.55
C LYS A 151 -4.27 -10.86 12.76
N GLU A 152 -3.36 -11.83 12.76
CA GLU A 152 -2.38 -12.02 13.84
C GLU A 152 -1.45 -10.79 13.99
N HIS A 153 -1.18 -10.10 12.88
CA HIS A 153 -0.37 -8.88 12.85
C HIS A 153 -1.19 -7.59 12.95
N GLY A 154 -2.46 -7.69 13.36
CA GLY A 154 -3.26 -6.54 13.79
C GLY A 154 -4.16 -5.93 12.73
N ALA A 155 -4.40 -6.57 11.59
CA ALA A 155 -5.48 -6.18 10.68
C ALA A 155 -6.84 -6.23 11.42
N GLN A 156 -7.60 -5.13 11.41
CA GLN A 156 -8.94 -5.12 12.01
C GLN A 156 -9.99 -5.74 11.08
N ILE A 157 -9.80 -5.55 9.78
CA ILE A 157 -10.61 -6.14 8.72
C ILE A 157 -9.65 -6.75 7.71
N VAL A 158 -10.01 -7.92 7.17
CA VAL A 158 -9.33 -8.52 6.02
C VAL A 158 -10.35 -8.69 4.90
N LEU A 159 -9.96 -8.32 3.69
CA LEU A 159 -10.77 -8.40 2.47
C LEU A 159 -10.08 -9.30 1.44
N ASP A 160 -10.86 -10.04 0.64
CA ASP A 160 -10.34 -10.76 -0.52
C ASP A 160 -10.33 -9.90 -1.79
N ASP A 161 -11.09 -8.81 -1.81
CA ASP A 161 -11.22 -7.89 -2.94
C ASP A 161 -11.10 -6.43 -2.46
N PRO A 162 -10.14 -5.63 -2.95
CA PRO A 162 -10.03 -4.21 -2.58
C PRO A 162 -11.25 -3.38 -3.01
N ASN A 163 -12.10 -3.87 -3.92
CA ASN A 163 -13.35 -3.22 -4.27
C ASN A 163 -14.38 -3.19 -3.12
N ASP A 164 -14.17 -3.99 -2.07
CA ASP A 164 -15.01 -3.98 -0.86
C ASP A 164 -14.59 -2.91 0.17
N LEU A 165 -13.52 -2.15 -0.09
CA LEU A 165 -13.02 -1.10 0.80
C LEU A 165 -14.09 -0.08 1.25
N PRO A 166 -14.97 0.46 0.38
CA PRO A 166 -16.01 1.40 0.82
C PRO A 166 -16.94 0.83 1.90
N SER A 167 -17.30 -0.45 1.77
CA SER A 167 -18.14 -1.15 2.74
C SER A 167 -17.40 -1.42 4.05
N ALA A 168 -16.11 -1.75 3.97
CA ALA A 168 -15.24 -1.96 5.13
C ALA A 168 -15.06 -0.67 5.95
N LEU A 169 -14.79 0.46 5.29
CA LEU A 169 -14.62 1.77 5.95
C LEU A 169 -15.91 2.23 6.65
N SER A 170 -17.07 2.05 6.00
CA SER A 170 -18.37 2.34 6.61
C SER A 170 -18.61 1.55 7.91
N SER A 171 -18.09 0.32 7.95
CA SER A 171 -18.20 -0.57 9.11
C SER A 171 -17.22 -0.17 10.23
N LEU A 172 -15.99 0.26 9.90
CA LEU A 172 -15.01 0.78 10.87
C LEU A 172 -15.53 2.03 11.59
N GLY A 173 -16.08 3.00 10.85
CA GLY A 173 -16.66 4.21 11.42
C GLY A 173 -17.84 3.95 12.38
N SER A 174 -18.54 2.83 12.19
CA SER A 174 -19.64 2.40 13.07
C SER A 174 -19.16 1.67 14.34
N GLN A 175 -17.89 1.28 14.42
CA GLN A 175 -17.28 0.55 15.55
C GLN A 175 -16.30 1.38 16.39
N ALA A 176 -16.09 2.67 16.07
CA ALA A 176 -15.29 3.55 16.91
C ALA A 176 -15.82 3.53 18.36
N PRO A 177 -14.97 3.27 19.37
CA PRO A 177 -15.42 3.21 20.74
C PRO A 177 -15.99 4.58 21.14
N VAL A 178 -17.20 4.57 21.71
CA VAL A 178 -17.73 5.69 22.48
C VAL A 178 -16.62 6.13 23.43
N GLN A 179 -16.01 7.29 23.18
CA GLN A 179 -14.99 7.86 24.05
C GLN A 179 -15.52 7.80 25.49
N ALA A 180 -14.88 6.99 26.32
CA ALA A 180 -15.16 6.95 27.74
C ALA A 180 -14.68 8.28 28.32
N VAL A 181 -15.60 9.23 28.43
CA VAL A 181 -15.42 10.45 29.20
C VAL A 181 -15.24 10.04 30.66
N SER A 182 -14.04 10.22 31.21
CA SER A 182 -13.77 10.36 32.65
C SER A 182 -12.44 11.05 32.88
#